data_AF-A0A2M9CYP1-F1
#
_entry.id   AF-A0A2M9CYP1-F1
#
_cell.length_a   1.000
_cell.length_b   1.000
_cell.length_c   1.000
_cell.angle_alpha   90.00
_cell.angle_beta   90.00
_cell.angle_gamma   90.00
#
_symmetry.space_group_name_H-M   'P 1'
#
loop_
_entity.id
_entity.type
_entity.pdbx_description
1 polymer ?
#
loop_
_entity_poly.entity_id
_entity_poly.type
_entity_poly.pdbx_seq_one_letter_code
_entity_poly.pdbx_strand_id
1 'polypeptide(L)'
;MHEDPRGTISPSELAKTGPAGLVATLRGVLQRRDGTTPLEDPNALVVHALRVLERHGIDGEAFVRYGMGPTLVWPALGAVAVSAILEHDKVEYKSHIDVAGWKAALGSPTITLDDSIELDWFGTSTSLLTAWALSAPFKDVLALKPPEAKHLHSLPALTQADHDLTVRYRWLVERSSGTELEAWHAAELHLEYMWADGKLEAPVPASLMAARTVDHDHLCRLIAEHAVYNPLDEEAAGWRRLLSRMQEQARTFLKQRRYVEAAALFEYLLTQRPGDPQAANNLGFCLIPVDSTRAAACFREAHNGGFEVGSLLLYNRLCAAQDDDELGDLIHTADRHWVSTLEESPEPALVWKRTSDGTWTEFDTRDVRGELARLALEVAESLGRFDRVATWRERGASFLTAGE
;
A
#
# COMPACT_ATOMS: atom_id res chain seq x y z
N MET A 1 12.08 5.39 -24.53
CA MET A 1 11.02 4.41 -24.88
C MET A 1 10.51 3.81 -23.58
N HIS A 2 9.57 4.49 -22.95
CA HIS A 2 8.91 4.01 -21.74
C HIS A 2 7.67 3.24 -22.18
N GLU A 3 7.66 1.93 -21.96
CA GLU A 3 6.45 1.13 -22.07
C GLU A 3 5.47 1.58 -21.00
N ASP A 4 4.29 1.95 -21.49
CA ASP A 4 3.10 2.19 -20.71
C ASP A 4 2.69 0.90 -19.96
N PRO A 5 2.59 0.88 -18.61
CA PRO A 5 2.15 -0.32 -17.89
C PRO A 5 0.65 -0.61 -18.07
N ARG A 6 -0.05 0.14 -18.94
CA ARG A 6 -1.41 -0.12 -19.43
C ARG A 6 -1.50 -1.29 -20.42
N GLY A 7 -0.39 -1.95 -20.76
CA GLY A 7 -0.43 -3.20 -21.53
C GLY A 7 -1.14 -4.31 -20.76
N THR A 8 -2.25 -4.80 -21.29
CA THR A 8 -2.80 -6.11 -20.93
C THR A 8 -1.70 -7.15 -21.10
N ILE A 9 -1.08 -7.57 -19.99
CA ILE A 9 -0.01 -8.57 -20.05
C ILE A 9 -0.59 -9.84 -20.64
N SER A 10 -0.17 -10.16 -21.86
CA SER A 10 -0.68 -11.34 -22.56
C SER A 10 -0.09 -12.62 -21.96
N PRO A 11 -0.81 -13.76 -22.01
CA PRO A 11 -0.26 -15.06 -21.61
C PRO A 11 1.06 -15.43 -22.32
N SER A 12 1.29 -14.89 -23.52
CA SER A 12 2.54 -15.05 -24.28
C SER A 12 3.70 -14.19 -23.81
N GLU A 13 3.43 -13.04 -23.18
CA GLU A 13 4.47 -12.20 -22.55
C GLU A 13 4.90 -12.79 -21.20
N LEU A 14 3.94 -13.28 -20.40
CA LEU A 14 4.24 -14.00 -19.15
C LEU A 14 5.17 -15.19 -19.37
N ALA A 15 5.02 -15.92 -20.47
CA ALA A 15 5.86 -17.08 -20.78
C ALA A 15 7.34 -16.73 -21.09
N LYS A 16 7.65 -15.45 -21.38
CA LYS A 16 9.01 -14.97 -21.65
C LYS A 16 9.68 -14.36 -20.41
N THR A 17 8.90 -14.09 -19.37
CA THR A 17 9.38 -13.48 -18.12
C THR A 17 10.08 -14.53 -17.26
N GLY A 18 11.24 -14.19 -16.71
CA GLY A 18 11.93 -15.06 -15.75
C GLY A 18 11.11 -15.27 -14.45
N PRO A 19 11.42 -16.29 -13.65
CA PRO A 19 10.67 -16.63 -12.42
C PRO A 19 10.44 -15.45 -11.47
N ALA A 20 11.43 -14.57 -11.28
CA ALA A 20 11.29 -13.40 -10.41
C ALA A 20 10.28 -12.36 -10.96
N GLY A 21 10.34 -12.06 -12.26
CA GLY A 21 9.38 -11.15 -12.90
C GLY A 21 7.96 -11.71 -12.92
N LEU A 22 7.80 -13.04 -13.01
CA LEU A 22 6.51 -13.72 -12.84
C LEU A 22 5.94 -13.54 -11.44
N VAL A 23 6.77 -13.67 -10.40
CA VAL A 23 6.37 -13.46 -9.00
C VAL A 23 5.94 -12.01 -8.77
N ALA A 24 6.70 -11.03 -9.26
CA ALA A 24 6.33 -9.61 -9.18
C ALA A 24 5.01 -9.34 -9.92
N THR A 25 4.83 -9.94 -11.09
CA THR A 25 3.59 -9.81 -11.88
C THR A 25 2.39 -10.43 -11.17
N LEU A 26 2.56 -11.63 -10.61
CA LEU A 26 1.53 -12.30 -9.80
C LEU A 26 1.11 -11.45 -8.61
N ARG A 27 2.07 -10.90 -7.86
CA ARG A 27 1.80 -10.00 -6.73
C ARG A 27 0.99 -8.80 -7.18
N GLY A 28 1.40 -8.13 -8.26
CA GLY A 28 0.69 -6.98 -8.81
C GLY A 28 -0.72 -7.33 -9.31
N VAL A 29 -0.93 -8.52 -9.89
CA VAL A 29 -2.26 -8.98 -10.33
C VAL A 29 -3.15 -9.25 -9.13
N LEU A 30 -2.63 -9.91 -8.09
CA LEU A 30 -3.38 -10.18 -6.86
C LEU A 30 -3.76 -8.88 -6.14
N GLN A 31 -2.86 -7.90 -6.08
CA GLN A 31 -3.12 -6.57 -5.52
C GLN A 31 -4.17 -5.77 -6.31
N ARG A 32 -4.33 -6.02 -7.63
CA ARG A 32 -5.30 -5.30 -8.50
C ARG A 32 -6.67 -5.97 -8.61
N ARG A 33 -6.92 -7.06 -7.89
CA ARG A 33 -8.18 -7.84 -7.96
C ARG A 33 -9.39 -7.10 -7.41
N ASP A 34 -9.16 -5.99 -6.75
CA ASP A 34 -10.12 -5.09 -6.13
C ASP A 34 -10.86 -4.16 -7.12
N GLY A 35 -10.60 -4.25 -8.43
CA GLY A 35 -11.56 -3.84 -9.48
C GLY A 35 -11.20 -2.59 -10.31
N THR A 36 -9.95 -2.10 -10.31
CA THR A 36 -9.55 -0.89 -11.06
C THR A 36 -9.50 -1.08 -12.57
N THR A 37 -9.48 -2.33 -13.03
CA THR A 37 -9.39 -2.65 -14.46
C THR A 37 -10.10 -3.98 -14.65
N PRO A 38 -11.04 -4.11 -15.60
CA PRO A 38 -11.53 -5.42 -15.99
C PRO A 38 -10.36 -6.16 -16.65
N LEU A 39 -9.60 -6.90 -15.85
CA LEU A 39 -8.92 -8.07 -16.38
C LEU A 39 -10.05 -8.98 -16.85
N GLU A 40 -10.08 -9.35 -18.13
CA GLU A 40 -11.16 -10.18 -18.69
C GLU A 40 -11.35 -11.48 -17.89
N ASP A 41 -10.28 -11.96 -17.22
CA ASP A 41 -10.35 -12.94 -16.13
C ASP A 41 -9.06 -12.93 -15.25
N PRO A 42 -9.04 -12.25 -14.08
CA PRO A 42 -7.89 -12.25 -13.17
C PRO A 42 -7.60 -13.61 -12.54
N ASN A 43 -8.56 -14.54 -12.54
CA ASN A 43 -8.34 -15.92 -12.10
C ASN A 43 -7.59 -16.70 -13.17
N ALA A 44 -7.97 -16.56 -14.45
CA ALA A 44 -7.25 -17.20 -15.54
C ALA A 44 -5.79 -16.74 -15.62
N LEU A 45 -5.51 -15.46 -15.40
CA LEU A 45 -4.14 -14.95 -15.45
C LEU A 45 -3.28 -15.47 -14.30
N VAL A 46 -3.83 -15.55 -13.08
CA VAL A 46 -3.16 -16.22 -11.95
C VAL A 46 -2.90 -17.68 -12.29
N VAL A 47 -3.93 -18.45 -12.69
CA VAL A 47 -3.79 -19.86 -13.06
C VAL A 47 -2.74 -20.07 -14.14
N HIS A 48 -2.67 -19.19 -15.15
CA HIS A 48 -1.64 -19.26 -16.19
C HIS A 48 -0.24 -19.02 -15.62
N ALA A 49 -0.06 -17.99 -14.80
CA ALA A 49 1.23 -17.71 -14.18
C ALA A 49 1.69 -18.84 -13.24
N LEU A 50 0.77 -19.50 -12.52
CA LEU A 50 1.10 -20.68 -11.70
C LEU A 50 1.64 -21.83 -12.57
N ARG A 51 1.01 -22.11 -13.71
CA ARG A 51 1.50 -23.12 -14.66
C ARG A 51 2.87 -22.77 -15.24
N VAL A 52 3.22 -21.48 -15.34
CA VAL A 52 4.56 -21.07 -15.76
C VAL A 52 5.57 -21.29 -14.62
N LEU A 53 5.22 -20.97 -13.38
CA LEU A 53 6.05 -21.27 -12.20
C LEU A 53 6.31 -22.78 -12.06
N GLU A 54 5.30 -23.62 -12.28
CA GLU A 54 5.41 -25.08 -12.25
C GLU A 54 6.42 -25.60 -13.29
N ARG A 55 6.44 -25.03 -14.50
CA ARG A 55 7.45 -25.38 -15.52
C ARG A 55 8.87 -25.01 -15.10
N HIS A 56 9.01 -24.03 -14.21
CA HIS A 56 10.28 -23.67 -13.60
C HIS A 56 10.61 -24.50 -12.36
N GLY A 57 9.78 -25.48 -11.97
CA GLY A 57 10.01 -26.33 -10.80
C GLY A 57 9.57 -25.70 -9.48
N ILE A 58 8.69 -24.68 -9.53
CA ILE A 58 8.14 -23.99 -8.37
C ILE A 58 6.67 -24.38 -8.24
N ASP A 59 6.26 -24.89 -7.08
CA ASP A 59 4.84 -25.10 -6.78
C ASP A 59 4.14 -23.74 -6.69
N GLY A 60 3.45 -23.36 -7.77
CA GLY A 60 2.79 -22.07 -7.88
C GLY A 60 1.68 -21.88 -6.85
N GLU A 61 0.89 -22.93 -6.60
CA GLU A 61 -0.20 -22.88 -5.62
C GLU A 61 0.35 -22.64 -4.22
N ALA A 62 1.37 -23.39 -3.81
CA ALA A 62 2.03 -23.19 -2.52
C ALA A 62 2.64 -21.78 -2.42
N PHE A 63 3.25 -21.29 -3.50
CA PHE A 63 3.85 -19.96 -3.55
C PHE A 63 2.82 -18.85 -3.31
N VAL A 64 1.62 -18.96 -3.91
CA VAL A 64 0.54 -18.02 -3.68
C VAL A 64 -0.06 -18.17 -2.28
N ARG A 65 -0.37 -19.40 -1.84
CA ARG A 65 -1.03 -19.62 -0.54
C ARG A 65 -0.16 -19.20 0.64
N TYR A 66 1.07 -19.68 0.70
CA TYR A 66 1.95 -19.45 1.84
C TYR A 66 2.71 -18.12 1.71
N GLY A 67 3.04 -17.69 0.49
CA GLY A 67 3.84 -16.48 0.27
C GLY A 67 3.01 -15.22 0.09
N MET A 68 1.83 -15.33 -0.54
CA MET A 68 0.95 -14.19 -0.88
C MET A 68 -0.45 -14.32 -0.27
N GLY A 69 -0.69 -15.31 0.59
CA GLY A 69 -2.01 -15.59 1.19
C GLY A 69 -2.66 -14.36 1.82
N PRO A 70 -1.95 -13.58 2.64
CA PRO A 70 -2.48 -12.35 3.20
C PRO A 70 -2.89 -11.34 2.13
N THR A 71 -2.09 -11.14 1.07
CA THR A 71 -2.42 -10.25 -0.06
C THR A 71 -3.66 -10.73 -0.81
N LEU A 72 -3.84 -12.05 -0.92
CA LEU A 72 -4.97 -12.65 -1.62
C LEU A 72 -6.28 -12.42 -0.87
N VAL A 73 -6.31 -12.61 0.46
CA VAL A 73 -7.55 -12.55 1.25
C VAL A 73 -7.87 -11.18 1.84
N TRP A 74 -6.91 -10.26 1.86
CA TRP A 74 -7.08 -8.90 2.38
C TRP A 74 -8.24 -8.12 1.75
N PRO A 75 -8.48 -8.18 0.42
CA PRO A 75 -9.60 -7.46 -0.19
C PRO A 75 -10.96 -7.85 0.41
N ALA A 76 -11.15 -9.11 0.82
CA ALA A 76 -12.38 -9.55 1.48
C ALA A 76 -12.53 -8.92 2.88
N LEU A 77 -11.46 -8.92 3.67
CA LEU A 77 -11.45 -8.30 5.00
C LEU A 77 -11.69 -6.78 4.92
N GLY A 78 -10.96 -6.11 4.03
CA GLY A 78 -11.09 -4.67 3.79
C GLY A 78 -12.49 -4.30 3.31
N ALA A 79 -13.09 -5.09 2.42
CA ALA A 79 -14.45 -4.87 1.95
C ALA A 79 -15.50 -5.01 3.07
N VAL A 80 -15.34 -5.96 4.00
CA VAL A 80 -16.22 -6.07 5.17
C VAL A 80 -16.06 -4.88 6.11
N ALA A 81 -14.82 -4.46 6.40
CA ALA A 81 -14.54 -3.33 7.26
C ALA A 81 -15.11 -2.02 6.69
N VAL A 82 -14.80 -1.70 5.43
CA VAL A 82 -15.33 -0.51 4.76
C VAL A 82 -16.85 -0.54 4.69
N SER A 83 -17.44 -1.70 4.38
CA SER A 83 -18.90 -1.82 4.37
C SER A 83 -19.54 -1.57 5.72
N ALA A 84 -18.90 -1.95 6.82
CA ALA A 84 -19.41 -1.64 8.16
C ALA A 84 -19.35 -0.13 8.45
N ILE A 85 -18.22 0.52 8.13
CA ILE A 85 -18.03 1.98 8.31
C ILE A 85 -19.10 2.74 7.53
N LEU A 86 -19.28 2.41 6.26
CA LEU A 86 -20.26 3.11 5.41
C LEU A 86 -21.70 2.84 5.83
N GLU A 87 -22.03 1.65 6.34
CA GLU A 87 -23.37 1.36 6.87
C GLU A 87 -23.70 2.24 8.08
N HIS A 88 -22.73 2.52 8.94
CA HIS A 88 -22.87 3.47 10.04
C HIS A 88 -23.24 4.87 9.51
N ASP A 89 -22.56 5.30 8.45
CA ASP A 89 -22.81 6.59 7.78
C ASP A 89 -24.00 6.58 6.81
N LYS A 90 -24.74 5.46 6.73
CA LYS A 90 -25.87 5.25 5.81
C LYS A 90 -25.51 5.40 4.33
N VAL A 91 -24.27 5.10 3.98
CA VAL A 91 -23.73 5.09 2.61
C VAL A 91 -23.73 3.67 2.06
N GLU A 92 -24.23 3.49 0.83
CA GLU A 92 -24.24 2.18 0.17
C GLU A 92 -22.82 1.80 -0.32
N TYR A 93 -22.30 0.66 0.15
CA TYR A 93 -21.03 0.11 -0.35
C TYR A 93 -21.25 -0.80 -1.55
N LYS A 94 -20.60 -0.51 -2.68
CA LYS A 94 -20.62 -1.35 -3.89
C LYS A 94 -19.30 -2.05 -4.09
N SER A 95 -19.33 -3.39 -4.12
CA SER A 95 -18.16 -4.22 -4.36
C SER A 95 -18.52 -5.43 -5.23
N HIS A 96 -17.56 -5.92 -5.99
CA HIS A 96 -17.65 -7.19 -6.73
C HIS A 96 -17.40 -8.40 -5.81
N ILE A 97 -16.88 -8.15 -4.59
CA ILE A 97 -16.73 -9.16 -3.55
C ILE A 97 -18.09 -9.38 -2.88
N ASP A 98 -18.42 -10.63 -2.55
CA ASP A 98 -19.62 -10.99 -1.79
C ASP A 98 -19.50 -10.56 -0.31
N VAL A 99 -19.67 -9.27 -0.06
CA VAL A 99 -19.56 -8.66 1.27
C VAL A 99 -20.56 -9.25 2.25
N ALA A 100 -21.78 -9.53 1.81
CA ALA A 100 -22.82 -10.11 2.67
C ALA A 100 -22.43 -11.52 3.13
N GLY A 101 -21.92 -12.35 2.21
CA GLY A 101 -21.40 -13.68 2.55
C GLY A 101 -20.17 -13.60 3.47
N TRP A 102 -19.25 -12.67 3.24
CA TRP A 102 -18.09 -12.48 4.12
C TRP A 102 -18.45 -11.93 5.50
N LYS A 103 -19.44 -11.03 5.60
CA LYS A 103 -20.03 -10.61 6.89
C LYS A 103 -20.68 -11.78 7.62
N ALA A 104 -21.37 -12.66 6.90
CA ALA A 104 -21.95 -13.85 7.52
C ALA A 104 -20.86 -14.82 8.02
N ALA A 105 -19.74 -14.92 7.30
CA ALA A 105 -18.62 -15.81 7.63
C ALA A 105 -17.74 -15.30 8.78
N LEU A 106 -17.37 -14.02 8.76
CA LEU A 106 -16.44 -13.38 9.70
C LEU A 106 -17.14 -12.66 10.86
N GLY A 107 -18.46 -12.50 10.78
CA GLY A 107 -19.16 -11.48 11.55
C GLY A 107 -18.98 -10.09 10.94
N SER A 108 -19.71 -9.13 11.48
CA SER A 108 -19.49 -7.71 11.19
C SER A 108 -18.68 -7.12 12.34
N PRO A 109 -17.69 -6.25 12.06
CA PRO A 109 -17.09 -5.47 13.12
C PRO A 109 -18.17 -4.60 13.78
N THR A 110 -18.12 -4.51 15.11
CA THR A 110 -18.91 -3.52 15.86
C THR A 110 -18.21 -2.17 15.74
N ILE A 111 -18.98 -1.13 15.40
CA ILE A 111 -18.50 0.25 15.46
C ILE A 111 -18.91 0.80 16.81
N THR A 112 -17.92 1.22 17.60
CA THR A 112 -18.12 1.75 18.96
C THR A 112 -18.53 3.23 18.92
N LEU A 113 -18.92 3.78 20.08
CA LEU A 113 -19.39 5.18 20.21
C LEU A 113 -18.35 6.25 19.83
N ASP A 114 -17.09 5.87 19.65
CA ASP A 114 -15.98 6.68 19.18
C ASP A 114 -15.63 6.40 17.69
N ASP A 115 -16.55 5.78 16.95
CA ASP A 115 -16.42 5.42 15.54
C ASP A 115 -15.25 4.46 15.23
N SER A 116 -14.72 3.77 16.26
CA SER A 116 -13.67 2.75 16.09
C SER A 116 -14.24 1.38 15.74
N ILE A 117 -13.51 0.58 14.96
CA ILE A 117 -13.79 -0.86 14.81
C ILE A 117 -13.03 -1.62 15.90
N GLU A 118 -13.69 -2.60 16.53
CA GLU A 118 -13.06 -3.51 17.51
C GLU A 118 -11.79 -4.19 16.94
N LEU A 119 -10.63 -3.87 17.52
CA LEU A 119 -9.32 -4.42 17.14
C LEU A 119 -9.27 -5.95 17.19
N ASP A 120 -10.00 -6.54 18.14
CA ASP A 120 -10.10 -7.99 18.33
C ASP A 120 -10.74 -8.67 17.12
N TRP A 121 -11.70 -8.01 16.46
CA TRP A 121 -12.30 -8.52 15.23
C TRP A 121 -11.25 -8.63 14.13
N PHE A 122 -10.44 -7.59 13.88
CA PHE A 122 -9.41 -7.64 12.84
C PHE A 122 -8.37 -8.73 13.10
N GLY A 123 -7.87 -8.85 14.34
CA GLY A 123 -6.89 -9.88 14.70
C GLY A 123 -7.45 -11.29 14.52
N THR A 124 -8.67 -11.52 15.02
CA THR A 124 -9.36 -12.80 14.91
C THR A 124 -9.70 -13.15 13.46
N SER A 125 -10.28 -12.21 12.71
CA SER A 125 -10.66 -12.40 11.30
C SER A 125 -9.44 -12.59 10.41
N THR A 126 -8.33 -11.88 10.64
CA THR A 126 -7.08 -12.09 9.90
C THR A 126 -6.54 -13.51 10.11
N SER A 127 -6.57 -13.99 11.36
CA SER A 127 -6.12 -15.34 11.70
C SER A 127 -6.99 -16.41 11.05
N LEU A 128 -8.31 -16.26 11.12
CA LEU A 128 -9.28 -17.16 10.49
C LEU A 128 -9.15 -17.19 8.96
N LEU A 129 -9.03 -16.02 8.33
CA LEU A 129 -8.85 -15.93 6.87
C LEU A 129 -7.53 -16.53 6.43
N THR A 130 -6.46 -16.37 7.20
CA THR A 130 -5.17 -16.99 6.92
C THR A 130 -5.30 -18.51 6.99
N ALA A 131 -5.89 -19.05 8.07
CA ALA A 131 -6.13 -20.48 8.20
C ALA A 131 -6.97 -21.04 7.04
N TRP A 132 -8.02 -20.33 6.67
CA TRP A 132 -8.86 -20.69 5.52
C TRP A 132 -8.09 -20.67 4.20
N ALA A 133 -7.28 -19.64 3.95
CA ALA A 133 -6.48 -19.53 2.73
C ALA A 133 -5.49 -20.69 2.56
N LEU A 134 -5.00 -21.25 3.67
CA LEU A 134 -4.09 -22.38 3.66
C LEU A 134 -4.80 -23.72 3.43
N SER A 135 -6.04 -23.90 3.88
CA SER A 135 -6.74 -25.19 3.84
C SER A 135 -7.84 -25.31 2.79
N ALA A 136 -8.43 -24.20 2.34
CA ALA A 136 -9.59 -24.23 1.44
C ALA A 136 -9.22 -24.64 0.01
N PRO A 137 -10.18 -25.13 -0.82
CA PRO A 137 -9.92 -25.39 -2.24
C PRO A 137 -9.40 -24.13 -2.94
N PHE A 138 -8.31 -24.25 -3.70
CA PHE A 138 -7.59 -23.07 -4.20
C PHE A 138 -8.45 -22.17 -5.09
N LYS A 139 -9.32 -22.81 -5.90
CA LYS A 139 -10.31 -22.11 -6.72
C LYS A 139 -11.22 -21.18 -5.90
N ASP A 140 -11.58 -21.57 -4.68
CA ASP A 140 -12.47 -20.82 -3.81
C ASP A 140 -11.71 -19.66 -3.16
N VAL A 141 -10.42 -19.87 -2.82
CA VAL A 141 -9.53 -18.80 -2.35
C VAL A 141 -9.30 -17.76 -3.45
N LEU A 142 -9.02 -18.21 -4.68
CA LEU A 142 -8.88 -17.31 -5.83
C LEU A 142 -10.16 -16.55 -6.14
N ALA A 143 -11.33 -17.19 -6.04
CA ALA A 143 -12.61 -16.54 -6.26
C ALA A 143 -13.06 -15.64 -5.09
N LEU A 144 -12.30 -15.60 -3.98
CA LEU A 144 -12.72 -14.98 -2.72
C LEU A 144 -14.14 -15.38 -2.32
N LYS A 145 -14.45 -16.67 -2.48
CA LYS A 145 -15.76 -17.21 -2.17
C LYS A 145 -15.88 -17.40 -0.65
N PRO A 146 -16.84 -16.73 0.02
CA PRO A 146 -16.99 -16.85 1.46
C PRO A 146 -17.31 -18.29 1.87
N PRO A 147 -16.62 -18.84 2.88
CA PRO A 147 -16.98 -20.13 3.48
C PRO A 147 -18.22 -20.00 4.37
N GLU A 148 -18.82 -21.13 4.74
CA GLU A 148 -19.82 -21.15 5.82
C GLU A 148 -19.16 -20.76 7.15
N ALA A 149 -19.81 -19.90 7.94
CA ALA A 149 -19.31 -19.44 9.24
C ALA A 149 -18.90 -20.60 10.15
N LYS A 150 -19.75 -21.63 10.25
CA LYS A 150 -19.46 -22.83 11.06
C LYS A 150 -18.18 -23.54 10.61
N HIS A 151 -17.93 -23.60 9.30
CA HIS A 151 -16.72 -24.21 8.78
C HIS A 151 -15.49 -23.36 9.11
N LEU A 152 -15.56 -22.04 8.87
CA LEU A 152 -14.47 -21.12 9.14
C LEU A 152 -14.05 -21.14 10.63
N HIS A 153 -15.02 -21.03 11.53
CA HIS A 153 -14.77 -21.08 12.97
C HIS A 153 -14.43 -22.48 13.51
N SER A 154 -14.53 -23.53 12.68
CA SER A 154 -14.09 -24.89 13.04
C SER A 154 -12.66 -25.19 12.60
N LEU A 155 -12.02 -24.29 11.84
CA LEU A 155 -10.65 -24.49 11.40
C LEU A 155 -9.71 -24.54 12.62
N PRO A 156 -8.74 -25.47 12.62
CA PRO A 156 -7.74 -25.49 13.67
C PRO A 156 -6.88 -24.22 13.61
N ALA A 157 -6.38 -23.80 14.77
CA ALA A 157 -5.33 -22.79 14.81
C ALA A 157 -4.10 -23.27 14.02
N LEU A 158 -3.43 -22.33 13.35
CA LEU A 158 -2.21 -22.62 12.60
C LEU A 158 -1.13 -23.17 13.54
N THR A 159 -0.44 -24.20 13.09
CA THR A 159 0.68 -24.78 13.83
C THR A 159 1.95 -23.97 13.62
N GLN A 160 2.95 -24.18 14.48
CA GLN A 160 4.27 -23.55 14.27
C GLN A 160 4.88 -23.94 12.91
N ALA A 161 4.65 -25.17 12.43
CA ALA A 161 5.12 -25.61 11.13
C ALA A 161 4.47 -24.82 9.97
N ASP A 162 3.18 -24.50 10.10
CA ASP A 162 2.46 -23.68 9.10
C ASP A 162 3.01 -22.25 9.09
N HIS A 163 3.29 -21.70 10.27
CA HIS A 163 3.93 -20.39 10.39
C HIS A 163 5.33 -20.37 9.75
N ASP A 164 6.18 -21.35 10.08
CA ASP A 164 7.53 -21.46 9.52
C ASP A 164 7.50 -21.60 7.99
N LEU A 165 6.56 -22.38 7.46
CA LEU A 165 6.37 -22.56 6.02
C LEU A 165 5.93 -21.23 5.36
N THR A 166 4.98 -20.53 5.97
CA THR A 166 4.51 -19.21 5.52
C THR A 166 5.65 -18.20 5.48
N VAL A 167 6.48 -18.14 6.53
CA VAL A 167 7.66 -17.24 6.57
C VAL A 167 8.62 -17.56 5.41
N ARG A 168 8.91 -18.84 5.15
CA ARG A 168 9.80 -19.24 4.07
C ARG A 168 9.29 -18.82 2.70
N TYR A 169 8.02 -19.06 2.40
CA TYR A 169 7.45 -18.63 1.12
C TYR A 169 7.34 -17.11 1.00
N ARG A 170 7.03 -16.40 2.09
CA ARG A 170 7.02 -14.93 2.09
C ARG A 170 8.40 -14.36 1.80
N TRP A 171 9.45 -14.91 2.43
CA TRP A 171 10.83 -14.55 2.10
C TRP A 171 11.16 -14.73 0.62
N LEU A 172 10.75 -15.84 0.01
CA LEU A 172 10.96 -16.06 -1.42
C LEU A 172 10.20 -15.06 -2.30
N VAL A 173 8.98 -14.71 -1.89
CA VAL A 173 8.15 -13.69 -2.53
C VAL A 173 8.83 -12.33 -2.47
N GLU A 174 9.30 -11.88 -1.30
CA GLU A 174 9.99 -10.59 -1.13
C GLU A 174 11.32 -10.52 -1.87
N ARG A 175 12.14 -11.59 -1.77
CA ARG A 175 13.39 -11.71 -2.51
C ARG A 175 13.20 -11.52 -4.01
N SER A 176 12.11 -12.09 -4.55
CA SER A 176 11.84 -12.12 -5.99
C SER A 176 11.12 -10.87 -6.51
N SER A 177 10.51 -10.07 -5.63
CA SER A 177 9.67 -8.93 -6.05
C SER A 177 10.37 -7.58 -5.98
N GLY A 178 11.64 -7.56 -5.55
CA GLY A 178 12.44 -6.33 -5.51
C GLY A 178 12.12 -5.39 -4.35
N THR A 179 11.39 -5.85 -3.34
CA THR A 179 11.03 -5.07 -2.14
C THR A 179 12.28 -4.66 -1.37
N GLU A 180 12.36 -3.42 -0.90
CA GLU A 180 13.48 -2.93 -0.07
C GLU A 180 13.63 -3.74 1.21
N LEU A 181 14.86 -3.95 1.69
CA LEU A 181 15.14 -4.88 2.82
C LEU A 181 14.57 -4.34 4.14
N GLU A 182 14.50 -3.03 4.26
CA GLU A 182 13.94 -2.25 5.35
C GLU A 182 12.46 -2.57 5.59
N ALA A 183 11.75 -3.04 4.56
CA ALA A 183 10.36 -3.43 4.64
C ALA A 183 10.15 -4.90 5.03
N TRP A 184 11.21 -5.70 5.13
CA TRP A 184 11.11 -7.14 5.42
C TRP A 184 10.94 -7.40 6.91
N HIS A 185 10.30 -8.50 7.27
CA HIS A 185 10.22 -8.94 8.66
C HIS A 185 11.55 -9.53 9.12
N ALA A 186 11.82 -9.43 10.43
CA ALA A 186 12.99 -10.05 11.05
C ALA A 186 13.18 -11.52 10.65
N ALA A 187 12.08 -12.29 10.59
CA ALA A 187 12.13 -13.68 10.21
C ALA A 187 12.59 -13.89 8.74
N GLU A 188 12.24 -13.00 7.81
CA GLU A 188 12.75 -13.03 6.44
C GLU A 188 14.21 -12.58 6.36
N LEU A 189 14.59 -11.54 7.12
CA LEU A 189 15.98 -11.09 7.21
C LEU A 189 16.90 -12.20 7.74
N HIS A 190 16.44 -12.96 8.74
CA HIS A 190 17.17 -14.12 9.26
C HIS A 190 17.33 -15.21 8.20
N LEU A 191 16.29 -15.51 7.41
CA LEU A 191 16.38 -16.48 6.32
C LEU A 191 17.33 -16.02 5.22
N GLU A 192 17.28 -14.73 4.87
CA GLU A 192 18.19 -14.12 3.90
C GLU A 192 19.64 -14.21 4.36
N TYR A 193 19.89 -13.94 5.64
CA TYR A 193 21.23 -14.06 6.23
C TYR A 193 21.72 -15.51 6.20
N MET A 194 20.88 -16.46 6.61
CA MET A 194 21.22 -17.89 6.57
C MET A 194 21.51 -18.37 5.15
N TRP A 195 20.77 -17.88 4.16
CA TRP A 195 21.03 -18.15 2.74
C TRP A 195 22.36 -17.54 2.28
N ALA A 196 22.60 -16.26 2.55
CA ALA A 196 23.82 -15.56 2.17
C ALA A 196 25.08 -16.18 2.80
N ASP A 197 24.96 -16.72 4.02
CA ASP A 197 26.03 -17.41 4.75
C ASP A 197 26.15 -18.91 4.38
N GLY A 198 25.34 -19.40 3.42
CA GLY A 198 25.39 -20.79 2.94
C GLY A 198 24.88 -21.83 3.94
N LYS A 199 24.18 -21.40 4.99
CA LYS A 199 23.61 -22.26 6.04
C LYS A 199 22.19 -22.74 5.74
N LEU A 200 21.55 -22.17 4.72
CA LEU A 200 20.23 -22.57 4.25
C LEU A 200 20.36 -23.20 2.85
N GLU A 201 19.85 -24.42 2.69
CA GLU A 201 19.72 -25.01 1.36
C GLU A 201 18.66 -24.26 0.55
N ALA A 202 18.91 -24.07 -0.75
CA ALA A 202 17.98 -23.40 -1.65
C ALA A 202 16.64 -24.16 -1.67
N PRO A 203 15.53 -23.58 -1.19
CA PRO A 203 14.23 -24.27 -1.14
C PRO A 203 13.54 -24.32 -2.52
N VAL A 204 14.07 -23.57 -3.49
CA VAL A 204 13.56 -23.40 -4.84
C VAL A 204 14.74 -23.40 -5.83
N PRO A 205 14.49 -23.56 -7.14
CA PRO A 205 15.53 -23.59 -8.15
C PRO A 205 16.47 -22.38 -8.09
N ALA A 206 17.75 -22.62 -8.38
CA ALA A 206 18.82 -21.62 -8.28
C ALA A 206 18.55 -20.35 -9.11
N SER A 207 17.78 -20.45 -10.19
CA SER A 207 17.37 -19.30 -11.00
C SER A 207 16.52 -18.28 -10.24
N LEU A 208 15.68 -18.71 -9.29
CA LEU A 208 14.91 -17.79 -8.44
C LEU A 208 15.80 -17.23 -7.32
N MET A 209 16.66 -18.08 -6.76
CA MET A 209 17.59 -17.65 -5.71
C MET A 209 18.63 -16.64 -6.21
N ALA A 210 19.06 -16.74 -7.46
CA ALA A 210 20.03 -15.85 -8.08
C ALA A 210 19.45 -14.47 -8.49
N ALA A 211 18.14 -14.25 -8.34
CA ALA A 211 17.47 -13.03 -8.78
C ALA A 211 17.90 -11.77 -8.02
N ARG A 212 18.47 -11.91 -6.82
CA ARG A 212 18.88 -10.79 -5.98
C ARG A 212 20.25 -11.05 -5.35
N THR A 213 21.09 -10.02 -5.33
CA THR A 213 22.28 -9.96 -4.47
C THR A 213 21.99 -8.96 -3.35
N VAL A 214 22.42 -9.28 -2.14
CA VAL A 214 22.18 -8.46 -0.94
C VAL A 214 23.53 -8.05 -0.37
N ASP A 215 23.66 -6.77 0.02
CA ASP A 215 24.81 -6.30 0.78
C ASP A 215 24.77 -6.91 2.18
N HIS A 216 25.78 -7.71 2.50
CA HIS A 216 25.87 -8.46 3.75
C HIS A 216 25.99 -7.53 4.96
N ASP A 217 26.73 -6.43 4.84
CA ASP A 217 26.92 -5.48 5.94
C ASP A 217 25.62 -4.74 6.25
N HIS A 218 24.88 -4.36 5.20
CA HIS A 218 23.56 -3.76 5.35
C HIS A 218 22.54 -4.70 6.01
N LEU A 219 22.50 -5.96 5.56
CA LEU A 219 21.64 -6.98 6.16
C LEU A 219 21.97 -7.20 7.65
N CYS A 220 23.25 -7.27 8.01
CA CYS A 220 23.66 -7.41 9.41
C CYS A 220 23.24 -6.23 10.28
N ARG A 221 23.35 -4.99 9.75
CA ARG A 221 22.86 -3.79 10.45
C ARG A 221 21.36 -3.86 10.70
N LEU A 222 20.56 -4.18 9.67
CA LEU A 222 19.11 -4.29 9.81
C LEU A 222 18.71 -5.37 10.84
N ILE A 223 19.38 -6.53 10.84
CA ILE A 223 19.13 -7.57 11.85
C ILE A 223 19.49 -7.09 13.26
N ALA A 224 20.63 -6.39 13.41
CA ALA A 224 21.04 -5.86 14.71
C ALA A 224 20.07 -4.77 15.21
N GLU A 225 19.66 -3.85 14.34
CA GLU A 225 18.64 -2.85 14.63
C GLU A 225 17.33 -3.51 15.07
N HIS A 226 16.87 -4.50 14.30
CA HIS A 226 15.71 -5.29 14.69
C HIS A 226 15.91 -5.93 16.07
N ALA A 227 17.03 -6.59 16.36
CA ALA A 227 17.24 -7.27 17.63
C ALA A 227 17.31 -6.31 18.84
N VAL A 228 17.87 -5.11 18.66
CA VAL A 228 18.06 -4.11 19.72
C VAL A 228 16.77 -3.35 20.03
N TYR A 229 15.97 -3.05 18.99
CA TYR A 229 14.78 -2.20 19.14
C TYR A 229 13.44 -2.98 19.20
N ASN A 230 13.38 -4.29 18.85
CA ASN A 230 12.10 -4.98 18.58
C ASN A 230 11.06 -5.24 19.68
N PRO A 231 11.34 -5.31 21.00
CA PRO A 231 10.24 -5.59 21.94
C PRO A 231 9.17 -4.49 21.95
N LEU A 232 9.53 -3.26 21.57
CA LEU A 232 8.62 -2.13 21.37
C LEU A 232 8.33 -1.85 19.88
N ASP A 233 9.14 -2.41 18.96
CA ASP A 233 9.04 -2.21 17.51
C ASP A 233 8.16 -3.27 16.82
N GLU A 234 7.82 -4.41 17.43
CA GLU A 234 6.90 -5.38 16.79
C GLU A 234 5.50 -4.81 16.58
N GLU A 235 4.99 -4.04 17.55
CA GLU A 235 3.70 -3.36 17.46
C GLU A 235 3.79 -2.19 16.46
N ALA A 236 4.87 -1.40 16.49
CA ALA A 236 5.10 -0.32 15.54
C ALA A 236 5.33 -0.82 14.11
N ALA A 237 6.01 -1.94 13.93
CA ALA A 237 6.18 -2.62 12.65
C ALA A 237 4.87 -3.27 12.21
N GLY A 238 4.09 -3.82 13.13
CA GLY A 238 2.71 -4.29 12.88
C GLY A 238 1.84 -3.17 12.34
N TRP A 239 1.92 -2.00 12.97
CA TRP A 239 1.25 -0.79 12.56
C TRP A 239 1.71 -0.31 11.18
N ARG A 240 3.02 -0.16 10.96
CA ARG A 240 3.59 0.22 9.65
C ARG A 240 3.13 -0.70 8.53
N ARG A 241 3.04 -2.01 8.78
CA ARG A 241 2.52 -3.00 7.82
C ARG A 241 1.05 -2.83 7.54
N LEU A 242 0.23 -2.62 8.58
CA LEU A 242 -1.19 -2.37 8.41
C LEU A 242 -1.42 -1.09 7.60
N LEU A 243 -0.72 -0.01 7.95
CA LEU A 243 -0.75 1.26 7.25
C LEU A 243 -0.35 1.13 5.78
N SER A 244 0.74 0.43 5.49
CA SER A 244 1.20 0.15 4.12
C SER A 244 0.14 -0.62 3.32
N ARG A 245 -0.49 -1.65 3.90
CA ARG A 245 -1.58 -2.40 3.24
C ARG A 245 -2.82 -1.54 3.00
N MET A 246 -3.17 -0.68 3.94
CA MET A 246 -4.28 0.27 3.76
C MET A 246 -3.95 1.30 2.69
N GLN A 247 -2.70 1.77 2.59
CA GLN A 247 -2.25 2.62 1.49
C GLN A 247 -2.37 1.92 0.13
N GLU A 248 -1.94 0.65 0.02
CA GLU A 248 -2.10 -0.12 -1.21
C GLU A 248 -3.58 -0.22 -1.62
N GLN A 249 -4.46 -0.56 -0.68
CA GLN A 249 -5.90 -0.69 -0.93
C GLN A 249 -6.57 0.66 -1.24
N ALA A 250 -6.16 1.73 -0.55
CA ALA A 250 -6.66 3.08 -0.81
C ALA A 250 -6.29 3.54 -2.21
N ARG A 251 -5.05 3.31 -2.66
CA ARG A 251 -4.63 3.64 -4.05
C ARG A 251 -5.51 2.97 -5.09
N THR A 252 -5.97 1.76 -4.84
CA THR A 252 -6.98 1.14 -5.71
C THR A 252 -8.28 1.93 -5.71
N PHE A 253 -8.85 2.21 -4.53
CA PHE A 253 -10.12 2.91 -4.45
C PHE A 253 -10.06 4.29 -5.11
N LEU A 254 -8.95 5.01 -4.94
CA LEU A 254 -8.74 6.31 -5.59
C LEU A 254 -8.76 6.19 -7.13
N LYS A 255 -8.08 5.20 -7.71
CA LYS A 255 -8.14 4.90 -9.15
C LYS A 255 -9.55 4.60 -9.66
N GLN A 256 -10.43 4.08 -8.80
CA GLN A 256 -11.85 3.83 -9.10
C GLN A 256 -12.74 5.05 -8.84
N ARG A 257 -12.16 6.19 -8.43
CA ARG A 257 -12.87 7.40 -7.96
C ARG A 257 -13.75 7.15 -6.73
N ARG A 258 -13.39 6.14 -5.94
CA ARG A 258 -14.07 5.71 -4.71
C ARG A 258 -13.41 6.37 -3.50
N TYR A 259 -13.49 7.70 -3.49
CA TYR A 259 -12.73 8.54 -2.56
C TYR A 259 -13.17 8.35 -1.10
N VAL A 260 -14.48 8.17 -0.88
CA VAL A 260 -15.06 7.94 0.45
C VAL A 260 -14.57 6.61 1.01
N GLU A 261 -14.53 5.57 0.19
CA GLU A 261 -14.03 4.26 0.61
C GLU A 261 -12.52 4.25 0.88
N ALA A 262 -11.74 5.03 0.13
CA ALA A 262 -10.33 5.23 0.40
C ALA A 262 -10.11 5.97 1.74
N ALA A 263 -10.90 7.01 2.00
CA ALA A 263 -10.85 7.76 3.25
C ALA A 263 -11.21 6.89 4.46
N ALA A 264 -12.25 6.06 4.36
CA ALA A 264 -12.71 5.16 5.42
C ALA A 264 -11.61 4.24 5.96
N LEU A 265 -10.67 3.80 5.11
CA LEU A 265 -9.53 2.98 5.54
C LEU A 265 -8.62 3.74 6.52
N PHE A 266 -8.39 5.03 6.29
CA PHE A 266 -7.53 5.84 7.14
C PHE A 266 -8.27 6.43 8.34
N GLU A 267 -9.58 6.68 8.23
CA GLU A 267 -10.43 6.96 9.40
C GLU A 267 -10.35 5.80 10.39
N TYR A 268 -10.48 4.56 9.90
CA TYR A 268 -10.26 3.38 10.72
C TYR A 268 -8.86 3.38 11.36
N LEU A 269 -7.79 3.67 10.61
CA LEU A 269 -6.45 3.69 11.20
C LEU A 269 -6.31 4.76 12.30
N LEU A 270 -6.87 5.95 12.10
CA LEU A 270 -6.82 7.00 13.11
C LEU A 270 -7.63 6.66 14.36
N THR A 271 -8.63 5.78 14.28
CA THR A 271 -9.31 5.26 15.48
C THR A 271 -8.39 4.36 16.32
N GLN A 272 -7.46 3.65 15.67
CA GLN A 272 -6.53 2.73 16.34
C GLN A 272 -5.30 3.44 16.90
N ARG A 273 -4.78 4.43 16.18
CA ARG A 273 -3.71 5.31 16.66
C ARG A 273 -4.09 6.77 16.38
N PRO A 274 -4.86 7.37 17.30
CA PRO A 274 -5.19 8.79 17.22
C PRO A 274 -3.90 9.62 17.15
N GLY A 275 -3.81 10.50 16.16
CA GLY A 275 -2.65 11.36 15.95
C GLY A 275 -1.49 10.74 15.17
N ASP A 276 -1.65 9.54 14.57
CA ASP A 276 -0.66 9.04 13.62
C ASP A 276 -0.54 10.00 12.41
N PRO A 277 0.61 10.65 12.21
CA PRO A 277 0.73 11.72 11.24
C PRO A 277 0.64 11.22 9.80
N GLN A 278 1.08 9.99 9.53
CA GLN A 278 1.05 9.40 8.20
C GLN A 278 -0.38 9.02 7.80
N ALA A 279 -1.14 8.39 8.71
CA ALA A 279 -2.55 8.08 8.52
C ALA A 279 -3.39 9.36 8.34
N ALA A 280 -3.12 10.42 9.12
CA ALA A 280 -3.78 11.71 8.97
C ALA A 280 -3.49 12.35 7.61
N ASN A 281 -2.23 12.37 7.15
CA ASN A 281 -1.91 12.88 5.83
C ASN A 281 -2.58 12.04 4.72
N ASN A 282 -2.58 10.72 4.84
CA ASN A 282 -3.21 9.84 3.86
C ASN A 282 -4.74 10.02 3.82
N LEU A 283 -5.40 10.19 4.97
CA LEU A 283 -6.82 10.52 5.05
C LEU A 283 -7.11 11.84 4.33
N GLY A 284 -6.34 12.89 4.65
CA GLY A 284 -6.48 14.19 4.00
C GLY A 284 -6.31 14.08 2.48
N PHE A 285 -5.34 13.30 2.02
CA PHE A 285 -5.11 13.04 0.61
C PHE A 285 -6.34 12.40 -0.07
N CYS A 286 -6.96 11.40 0.55
CA CYS A 286 -8.16 10.76 0.01
C CYS A 286 -9.38 11.71 -0.03
N LEU A 287 -9.45 12.69 0.88
CA LEU A 287 -10.56 13.62 1.00
C LEU A 287 -10.47 14.82 0.04
N ILE A 288 -9.29 15.18 -0.49
CA ILE A 288 -9.11 16.34 -1.40
C ILE A 288 -10.20 16.43 -2.49
N PRO A 289 -10.58 15.35 -3.20
CA PRO A 289 -11.55 15.45 -4.29
C PRO A 289 -13.01 15.63 -3.86
N VAL A 290 -13.35 15.34 -2.60
CA VAL A 290 -14.74 15.26 -2.13
C VAL A 290 -15.08 16.16 -0.94
N ASP A 291 -14.09 16.48 -0.11
CA ASP A 291 -14.24 17.34 1.07
C ASP A 291 -12.89 17.99 1.43
N SER A 292 -12.58 19.11 0.75
CA SER A 292 -11.32 19.82 0.95
C SER A 292 -11.20 20.45 2.34
N THR A 293 -12.32 20.80 2.97
CA THR A 293 -12.33 21.37 4.33
C THR A 293 -11.87 20.33 5.35
N ARG A 294 -12.41 19.09 5.28
CA ARG A 294 -11.95 17.98 6.13
C ARG A 294 -10.51 17.61 5.79
N ALA A 295 -10.14 17.58 4.51
CA ALA A 295 -8.75 17.32 4.11
C ALA A 295 -7.76 18.30 4.77
N ALA A 296 -8.07 19.60 4.76
CA ALA A 296 -7.24 20.62 5.41
C ALA A 296 -7.09 20.39 6.93
N ALA A 297 -8.13 19.90 7.60
CA ALA A 297 -8.04 19.52 9.03
C ALA A 297 -7.07 18.36 9.25
N CYS A 298 -7.18 17.30 8.45
CA CYS A 298 -6.29 16.14 8.54
C CYS A 298 -4.81 16.53 8.28
N PHE A 299 -4.53 17.44 7.34
CA PHE A 299 -3.16 17.91 7.13
C PHE A 299 -2.61 18.77 8.28
N ARG A 300 -3.45 19.51 8.99
CA ARG A 300 -3.03 20.21 10.22
C ARG A 300 -2.71 19.21 11.33
N GLU A 301 -3.51 18.16 11.47
CA GLU A 301 -3.23 17.08 12.42
C GLU A 301 -1.92 16.35 12.07
N ALA A 302 -1.72 16.00 10.80
CA ALA A 302 -0.47 15.40 10.32
C ALA A 302 0.75 16.29 10.61
N HIS A 303 0.62 17.60 10.37
CA HIS A 303 1.68 18.56 10.67
C HIS A 303 2.01 18.58 12.17
N ASN A 304 0.99 18.69 13.02
CA ASN A 304 1.17 18.75 14.48
C ASN A 304 1.71 17.43 15.05
N GLY A 305 1.37 16.30 14.42
CA GLY A 305 1.88 14.97 14.75
C GLY A 305 3.30 14.69 14.24
N GLY A 306 3.91 15.62 13.50
CA GLY A 306 5.30 15.50 13.05
C GLY A 306 5.49 14.68 11.78
N PHE A 307 4.56 14.77 10.82
CA PHE A 307 4.73 14.16 9.49
C PHE A 307 6.07 14.58 8.84
N GLU A 308 6.85 13.59 8.39
CA GLU A 308 8.27 13.77 8.08
C GLU A 308 8.53 14.42 6.72
N VAL A 309 7.73 14.11 5.69
CA VAL A 309 7.94 14.59 4.32
C VAL A 309 7.28 15.96 4.11
N GLY A 310 7.98 17.02 4.51
CA GLY A 310 7.49 18.41 4.48
C GLY A 310 7.00 18.87 3.10
N SER A 311 7.72 18.54 2.03
CA SER A 311 7.36 18.90 0.66
C SER A 311 6.01 18.31 0.23
N LEU A 312 5.76 17.04 0.57
CA LEU A 312 4.49 16.36 0.27
C LEU A 312 3.34 16.95 1.09
N LEU A 313 3.55 17.19 2.37
CA LEU A 313 2.53 17.77 3.23
C LEU A 313 2.12 19.17 2.75
N LEU A 314 3.10 20.02 2.40
CA LEU A 314 2.83 21.37 1.90
C LEU A 314 2.15 21.34 0.53
N TYR A 315 2.56 20.43 -0.36
CA TYR A 315 1.88 20.20 -1.63
C TYR A 315 0.40 19.87 -1.41
N ASN A 316 0.13 18.88 -0.56
CA ASN A 316 -1.23 18.43 -0.26
C ASN A 316 -2.08 19.53 0.39
N ARG A 317 -1.49 20.34 1.29
CA ARG A 317 -2.16 21.50 1.89
C ARG A 317 -2.50 22.58 0.87
N LEU A 318 -1.62 22.88 -0.07
CA LEU A 318 -1.91 23.81 -1.18
C LEU A 318 -3.06 23.28 -2.04
N CYS A 319 -3.15 21.97 -2.28
CA CYS A 319 -4.28 21.39 -3.00
C CYS A 319 -5.62 21.52 -2.24
N ALA A 320 -5.59 21.48 -0.90
CA ALA A 320 -6.77 21.52 -0.04
C ALA A 320 -7.11 22.91 0.52
N ALA A 321 -6.36 23.95 0.17
CA ALA A 321 -6.58 25.30 0.69
C ALA A 321 -7.98 25.83 0.35
N GLN A 322 -8.61 26.52 1.29
CA GLN A 322 -10.00 26.95 1.18
C GLN A 322 -10.16 28.35 0.58
N ASP A 323 -9.15 29.21 0.72
CA ASP A 323 -9.18 30.59 0.27
C ASP A 323 -7.78 31.15 -0.05
N ASP A 324 -7.76 32.36 -0.62
CA ASP A 324 -6.54 33.05 -1.03
C ASP A 324 -5.62 33.43 0.14
N ASP A 325 -6.18 33.63 1.34
CA ASP A 325 -5.40 33.97 2.54
C ASP A 325 -4.63 32.73 3.02
N GLU A 326 -5.29 31.56 3.10
CA GLU A 326 -4.63 30.28 3.42
C GLU A 326 -3.57 29.92 2.39
N LEU A 327 -3.85 30.12 1.09
CA LEU A 327 -2.85 29.92 0.03
C LEU A 327 -1.62 30.83 0.21
N GLY A 328 -1.83 32.09 0.61
CA GLY A 328 -0.76 33.03 0.92
C GLY A 328 0.16 32.55 2.05
N ASP A 329 -0.44 32.10 3.16
CA ASP A 329 0.29 31.57 4.32
C ASP A 329 1.05 30.27 3.98
N LEU A 330 0.44 29.40 3.18
CA LEU A 330 1.05 28.14 2.74
C LEU A 330 2.24 28.38 1.81
N ILE A 331 2.16 29.31 0.86
CA ILE A 331 3.31 29.68 0.02
C ILE A 331 4.46 30.20 0.89
N HIS A 332 4.17 31.06 1.87
CA HIS A 332 5.21 31.58 2.75
C HIS A 332 5.88 30.45 3.55
N THR A 333 5.08 29.49 4.01
CA THR A 333 5.58 28.30 4.70
C THR A 333 6.41 27.41 3.79
N ALA A 334 5.98 27.21 2.54
CA ALA A 334 6.73 26.47 1.53
C ALA A 334 8.06 27.14 1.20
N ASP A 335 8.12 28.47 1.16
CA ASP A 335 9.36 29.22 0.98
C ASP A 335 10.38 28.95 2.08
N ARG A 336 9.93 29.00 3.34
CA ARG A 336 10.76 28.72 4.50
C ARG A 336 11.23 27.27 4.53
N HIS A 337 10.33 26.33 4.21
CA HIS A 337 10.66 24.92 4.11
C HIS A 337 11.74 24.70 3.05
N TRP A 338 11.58 25.28 1.85
CA TRP A 338 12.52 25.15 0.75
C TRP A 338 13.94 25.60 1.10
N VAL A 339 14.07 26.66 1.91
CA VAL A 339 15.37 27.22 2.28
C VAL A 339 16.02 26.48 3.46
N SER A 340 15.21 25.95 4.38
CA SER A 340 15.69 25.58 5.72
C SER A 340 15.59 24.10 6.04
N THR A 341 14.62 23.41 5.44
CA THR A 341 14.23 22.04 5.84
C THR A 341 13.83 21.19 4.63
N LEU A 342 14.27 21.56 3.42
CA LEU A 342 14.00 20.78 2.22
C LEU A 342 14.66 19.41 2.35
N GLU A 343 13.97 18.37 1.89
CA GLU A 343 14.49 17.01 1.92
C GLU A 343 15.77 16.91 1.09
N GLU A 344 16.78 16.18 1.59
CA GLU A 344 18.09 16.04 0.94
C GLU A 344 18.00 15.17 -0.32
N SER A 345 17.22 14.08 -0.25
CA SER A 345 16.99 13.11 -1.33
C SER A 345 15.69 13.36 -2.09
N PRO A 346 15.58 12.87 -3.34
CA PRO A 346 14.30 12.78 -4.03
C PRO A 346 13.30 11.93 -3.25
N GLU A 347 12.09 12.46 -3.05
CA GLU A 347 11.01 11.77 -2.34
C GLU A 347 9.89 11.39 -3.32
N PRO A 348 9.77 10.11 -3.72
CA PRO A 348 8.69 9.66 -4.60
C PRO A 348 7.35 9.69 -3.87
N ALA A 349 6.29 10.12 -4.56
CA ALA A 349 4.98 10.24 -3.96
C ALA A 349 3.85 10.08 -4.98
N LEU A 350 2.66 9.71 -4.49
CA LEU A 350 1.42 9.88 -5.23
C LEU A 350 0.86 11.26 -4.91
N VAL A 351 0.59 12.07 -5.94
CA VAL A 351 0.05 13.42 -5.78
C VAL A 351 -1.23 13.61 -6.58
N TRP A 352 -2.06 14.56 -6.16
CA TRP A 352 -3.21 15.02 -6.92
C TRP A 352 -2.81 16.16 -7.86
N LYS A 353 -3.21 16.08 -9.13
CA LYS A 353 -3.14 17.19 -10.09
C LYS A 353 -4.54 17.61 -10.50
N ARG A 354 -4.79 18.92 -10.46
CA ARG A 354 -6.05 19.49 -10.91
C ARG A 354 -5.96 19.74 -12.42
N THR A 355 -6.85 19.13 -13.18
CA THR A 355 -6.96 19.36 -14.63
C THR A 355 -7.67 20.69 -14.90
N SER A 356 -7.59 21.16 -16.13
CA SER A 356 -8.20 22.43 -16.56
C SER A 356 -9.73 22.46 -16.44
N ASP A 357 -10.38 21.30 -16.45
CA ASP A 357 -11.82 21.15 -16.20
C ASP A 357 -12.17 21.12 -14.69
N GLY A 358 -11.18 21.30 -13.82
CA GLY A 358 -11.34 21.35 -12.37
C GLY A 358 -11.38 19.99 -11.69
N THR A 359 -11.25 18.89 -12.43
CA THR A 359 -11.23 17.53 -11.87
C THR A 359 -9.86 17.15 -11.30
N TRP A 360 -9.85 16.21 -10.35
CA TRP A 360 -8.63 15.73 -9.73
C TRP A 360 -8.19 14.41 -10.36
N THR A 361 -6.89 14.31 -10.66
CA THR A 361 -6.26 13.11 -11.22
C THR A 361 -5.00 12.75 -10.46
N GLU A 362 -4.83 11.46 -10.17
CA GLU A 362 -3.64 10.93 -9.51
C GLU A 362 -2.43 10.96 -10.44
N PHE A 363 -1.26 11.25 -9.88
CA PHE A 363 0.01 11.24 -10.58
C PHE A 363 1.13 10.72 -9.66
N ASP A 364 1.83 9.66 -10.09
CA ASP A 364 3.04 9.19 -9.41
C ASP A 364 4.23 10.09 -9.82
N THR A 365 4.84 10.77 -8.86
CA THR A 365 6.09 11.53 -9.05
C THR A 365 7.28 10.77 -8.48
N ARG A 366 8.45 10.91 -9.12
CA ARG A 366 9.73 10.44 -8.58
C ARG A 366 10.31 11.39 -7.53
N ASP A 367 9.84 12.64 -7.52
CA ASP A 367 10.30 13.67 -6.60
C ASP A 367 9.21 14.73 -6.36
N VAL A 368 8.66 14.74 -5.15
CA VAL A 368 7.60 15.67 -4.76
C VAL A 368 8.10 17.12 -4.60
N ARG A 369 9.40 17.35 -4.41
CA ARG A 369 9.98 18.71 -4.31
C ARG A 369 9.72 19.50 -5.59
N GLY A 370 9.90 18.86 -6.75
CA GLY A 370 9.61 19.46 -8.05
C GLY A 370 8.12 19.73 -8.28
N GLU A 371 7.24 18.87 -7.75
CA GLU A 371 5.79 19.07 -7.79
C GLU A 371 5.36 20.26 -6.91
N LEU A 372 5.92 20.37 -5.70
CA LEU A 372 5.70 21.52 -4.80
C LEU A 372 6.09 22.84 -5.46
N ALA A 373 7.28 22.91 -6.09
CA ALA A 373 7.71 24.13 -6.76
C ALA A 373 6.76 24.57 -7.88
N ARG A 374 6.23 23.61 -8.65
CA ARG A 374 5.30 23.88 -9.74
C ARG A 374 3.94 24.37 -9.23
N LEU A 375 3.39 23.70 -8.21
CA LEU A 375 2.13 24.14 -7.60
C LEU A 375 2.29 25.51 -6.91
N ALA A 376 3.40 25.74 -6.20
CA ALA A 376 3.68 27.03 -5.57
C ALA A 376 3.86 28.16 -6.60
N LEU A 377 4.41 27.88 -7.78
CA LEU A 377 4.46 28.82 -8.89
C LEU A 377 3.05 29.19 -9.37
N GLU A 378 2.20 28.18 -9.64
CA GLU A 378 0.82 28.40 -10.09
C GLU A 378 0.01 29.24 -9.09
N VAL A 379 0.14 28.93 -7.79
CA VAL A 379 -0.52 29.70 -6.73
C VAL A 379 0.08 31.10 -6.58
N ALA A 380 1.39 31.28 -6.75
CA ALA A 380 2.01 32.61 -6.72
C ALA A 380 1.52 33.49 -7.88
N GLU A 381 1.33 32.90 -9.07
CA GLU A 381 0.75 33.58 -10.23
C GLU A 381 -0.72 33.94 -10.00
N SER A 382 -1.53 33.04 -9.41
CA SER A 382 -2.95 33.30 -9.12
C SER A 382 -3.15 34.40 -8.08
N LEU A 383 -2.28 34.46 -7.05
CA LEU A 383 -2.30 35.50 -6.01
C LEU A 383 -1.62 36.81 -6.43
N GLY A 384 -1.08 36.91 -7.64
CA GLY A 384 -0.36 38.09 -8.13
C GLY A 384 0.93 38.41 -7.37
N ARG A 385 1.59 37.40 -6.77
CA ARG A 385 2.84 37.52 -5.99
C ARG A 385 4.07 37.45 -6.92
N PHE A 386 4.20 38.44 -7.80
CA PHE A 386 5.22 38.44 -8.87
C PHE A 386 6.67 38.39 -8.38
N ASP A 387 6.95 38.84 -7.16
CA ASP A 387 8.26 38.71 -6.51
C ASP A 387 8.64 37.25 -6.24
N ARG A 388 7.64 36.38 -6.04
CA ARG A 388 7.82 34.94 -5.78
C ARG A 388 7.80 34.10 -7.04
N VAL A 389 7.11 34.55 -8.09
CA VAL A 389 7.00 33.85 -9.37
C VAL A 389 8.38 33.52 -9.96
N ALA A 390 9.32 34.47 -9.97
CA ALA A 390 10.67 34.23 -10.49
C ALA A 390 11.41 33.14 -9.70
N THR A 391 11.32 33.20 -8.37
CA THR A 391 11.96 32.26 -7.45
C THR A 391 11.42 30.84 -7.63
N TRP A 392 10.10 30.65 -7.65
CA TRP A 392 9.48 29.34 -7.81
C TRP A 392 9.70 28.75 -9.21
N ARG A 393 9.78 29.60 -10.24
CA ARG A 393 10.12 29.16 -11.59
C ARG A 393 11.54 28.58 -11.67
N GLU A 394 12.52 29.24 -11.05
CA GLU A 394 13.90 28.75 -10.98
C GLU A 394 13.98 27.41 -10.23
N ARG A 395 13.32 27.32 -9.07
CA ARG A 395 13.20 26.09 -8.28
C ARG A 395 12.54 24.94 -9.02
N GLY A 396 11.51 25.21 -9.82
CA GLY A 396 10.86 24.19 -10.66
C GLY A 396 11.78 23.71 -11.78
N ALA A 397 12.56 24.61 -12.38
CA ALA A 397 13.45 24.30 -13.50
C ALA A 397 14.59 23.34 -13.12
N SER A 398 15.10 23.40 -11.88
CA SER A 398 16.15 22.48 -11.40
C SER A 398 15.72 21.00 -11.35
N PHE A 399 14.42 20.70 -11.40
CA PHE A 399 13.89 19.34 -11.44
C PHE A 399 13.50 18.88 -12.86
N LEU A 400 13.47 19.78 -13.85
CA LEU A 400 13.25 19.43 -15.26
C LEU A 400 14.54 18.92 -15.93
N THR A 401 15.71 19.35 -15.46
CA THR A 401 17.02 18.99 -16.02
C THR A 401 17.59 17.67 -15.47
N ALA A 402 17.03 17.13 -14.39
CA ALA A 402 17.48 15.89 -13.76
C ALA A 402 16.65 14.65 -14.19
N GLY A 403 15.67 14.83 -15.09
CA GLY A 403 14.63 13.84 -15.39
C GLY A 403 14.58 13.31 -16.83
N GLU A 404 15.59 13.58 -17.68
CA GLU A 404 15.73 12.93 -19.00
C GLU A 404 16.60 11.67 -18.94
#